data_AF-A0AA39DS33-F1
#
_entry.id   AF-A0AA39DS33-F1
#
_cell.length_a   1.000
_cell.length_b   1.000
_cell.length_c   1.000
_cell.angle_alpha   90.00
_cell.angle_beta   90.00
_cell.angle_gamma   90.00
#
_symmetry.space_group_name_H-M   'P 1'
#
loop_
_entity.id
_entity.type
_entity.pdbx_description
1 polymer ?
#
loop_
_entity_poly.entity_id
_entity_poly.type
_entity_poly.pdbx_seq_one_letter_code
_entity_poly.pdbx_strand_id
1 'polypeptide(L)'
;MATKNPIFTSVISGSLTITSKKLIGSENYLSWSTFVELWFMGQGYEDHLVTPEDAIPDVDKVQWKKIDAQLCSVLWQSVDPKIFHHLRAYKTLL
;
A
#
# COMPACT_ATOMS: atom_id res chain seq x y z
N MET A 1 -15.86 21.25 5.59
CA MET A 1 -15.64 19.96 6.28
C MET A 1 -16.02 18.86 5.32
N ALA A 2 -15.04 18.17 4.74
CA ALA A 2 -15.29 16.98 3.94
C ALA A 2 -15.48 15.80 4.90
N THR A 3 -16.67 15.22 4.92
CA THR A 3 -16.97 13.99 5.65
C THR A 3 -16.16 12.86 5.02
N LYS A 4 -15.15 12.35 5.75
CA LYS A 4 -14.45 11.10 5.41
C LYS A 4 -15.48 9.97 5.52
N ASN A 5 -15.99 9.53 4.37
CA ASN A 5 -17.00 8.47 4.29
C ASN A 5 -16.47 7.15 4.87
N PRO A 6 -17.34 6.29 5.41
CA PRO A 6 -16.93 5.01 5.97
C PRO A 6 -16.29 4.16 4.86
N ILE A 7 -15.05 3.77 5.14
CA ILE A 7 -14.16 2.95 4.34
C ILE A 7 -14.93 1.81 3.67
N PHE A 8 -14.80 1.67 2.33
CA PHE A 8 -15.24 0.49 1.59
C PHE A 8 -14.47 -0.74 2.08
N THR A 9 -14.92 -1.33 3.20
CA THR A 9 -14.37 -2.58 3.75
C THR A 9 -14.69 -3.81 2.89
N SER A 10 -15.58 -3.64 1.90
CA SER A 10 -16.15 -4.73 1.09
C SER A 10 -15.26 -5.19 -0.07
N VAL A 11 -14.38 -4.34 -0.60
CA VAL A 11 -13.69 -4.66 -1.88
C VAL A 11 -12.45 -5.55 -1.70
N ILE A 12 -11.93 -5.72 -0.48
CA ILE A 12 -10.68 -6.48 -0.23
C ILE A 12 -10.94 -7.89 0.35
N SER A 13 -12.20 -8.31 0.54
CA SER A 13 -12.50 -9.69 0.98
C SER A 13 -12.77 -10.66 -0.18
N GLY A 14 -12.92 -10.15 -1.41
CA GLY A 14 -13.28 -10.95 -2.58
C GLY A 14 -12.39 -10.60 -3.75
N SER A 15 -11.16 -11.13 -3.73
CA SER A 15 -10.25 -11.13 -4.87
C SER A 15 -9.66 -9.76 -5.22
N LEU A 16 -8.49 -9.47 -4.62
CA LEU A 16 -7.50 -8.58 -5.21
C LEU A 16 -6.99 -9.20 -6.54
N THR A 17 -7.83 -9.22 -7.57
CA THR A 17 -7.54 -9.84 -8.89
C THR A 17 -7.23 -8.79 -9.97
N ILE A 18 -7.22 -7.50 -9.63
CA ILE A 18 -7.16 -6.47 -10.68
C ILE A 18 -5.76 -6.37 -11.33
N THR A 19 -4.68 -6.76 -10.65
CA THR A 19 -3.39 -7.01 -11.32
C THR A 19 -2.54 -8.05 -10.57
N SER A 20 -2.67 -9.33 -10.94
CA SER A 20 -1.81 -10.45 -10.47
C SER A 20 -0.31 -10.31 -10.84
N LYS A 21 0.14 -9.15 -11.31
CA LYS A 21 1.54 -8.93 -11.68
C LYS A 21 2.34 -8.59 -10.43
N LYS A 22 3.03 -9.61 -9.91
CA LYS A 22 4.04 -9.42 -8.88
C LYS A 22 5.08 -8.39 -9.30
N LEU A 23 5.63 -7.62 -8.37
CA LEU A 23 6.81 -6.81 -8.60
C LEU A 23 7.96 -7.75 -8.98
N ILE A 24 8.62 -7.48 -10.11
CA ILE A 24 9.78 -8.20 -10.68
C ILE A 24 10.91 -7.17 -10.81
N GLY A 25 11.35 -6.65 -9.68
CA GLY A 25 12.42 -5.65 -9.60
C GLY A 25 12.07 -4.38 -10.37
N SER A 26 13.06 -3.83 -11.08
CA SER A 26 12.92 -2.60 -11.86
C SER A 26 12.08 -2.76 -13.13
N GLU A 27 11.90 -3.99 -13.64
CA GLU A 27 11.27 -4.24 -14.95
C GLU A 27 9.81 -3.76 -15.01
N ASN A 28 9.10 -3.87 -13.90
CA ASN A 28 7.70 -3.44 -13.81
C ASN A 28 7.43 -2.51 -12.63
N TYR A 29 8.47 -1.91 -12.05
CA TYR A 29 8.35 -0.99 -10.91
C TYR A 29 7.35 0.14 -11.21
N LEU A 30 7.43 0.77 -12.39
CA LEU A 30 6.53 1.87 -12.75
C LEU A 30 5.06 1.43 -12.79
N SER A 31 4.76 0.28 -13.41
CA SER A 31 3.39 -0.24 -13.44
C SER A 31 2.90 -0.65 -12.06
N TRP A 32 3.79 -1.15 -11.21
CA TRP A 32 3.49 -1.49 -9.82
C TRP A 32 3.25 -0.24 -8.96
N SER A 33 4.04 0.82 -9.12
CA SER A 33 3.87 2.05 -8.35
C SER A 33 2.58 2.78 -8.75
N THR A 34 2.25 2.82 -10.04
CA THR A 34 0.95 3.34 -10.51
C THR A 34 -0.23 2.55 -9.94
N PHE A 35 -0.09 1.23 -9.72
CA PHE A 35 -1.13 0.45 -9.06
C PHE A 35 -1.31 0.84 -7.58
N VAL A 36 -0.22 1.10 -6.86
CA VAL A 36 -0.27 1.60 -5.48
C VAL A 36 -0.98 2.96 -5.42
N GLU A 37 -0.64 3.88 -6.31
CA GLU A 37 -1.31 5.18 -6.44
C GLU A 37 -2.82 5.02 -6.71
N LEU A 38 -3.19 4.18 -7.68
CA LEU A 38 -4.60 3.90 -8.00
C LEU A 38 -5.36 3.26 -6.83
N TRP A 39 -4.70 2.43 -6.01
CA TRP A 39 -5.29 1.83 -4.82
C TRP A 39 -5.62 2.87 -3.75
N PHE A 40 -4.75 3.87 -3.55
CA PHE A 40 -5.01 5.00 -2.67
C PHE A 40 -6.11 5.93 -3.21
N MET A 41 -6.09 6.20 -4.52
CA MET A 41 -7.16 6.96 -5.20
C MET A 41 -8.53 6.29 -5.05
N GLY A 42 -8.59 4.96 -5.20
CA GLY A 42 -9.83 4.19 -5.06
C GLY A 42 -10.47 4.27 -3.67
N GLN A 43 -9.70 4.70 -2.66
CA GLN A 43 -10.17 4.85 -1.28
C GLN A 43 -10.27 6.31 -0.82
N GLY A 44 -9.85 7.28 -1.64
CA GLY A 44 -9.83 8.70 -1.29
C GLY A 44 -8.74 9.07 -0.28
N TYR A 45 -7.59 8.38 -0.33
CA TYR A 45 -6.41 8.63 0.51
C TYR A 45 -5.19 8.97 -0.36
N GLU A 46 -5.37 9.75 -1.43
CA GLU A 46 -4.28 10.17 -2.32
C GLU A 46 -3.19 10.96 -1.58
N ASP A 47 -3.60 11.71 -0.56
CA ASP A 47 -2.74 12.50 0.31
C ASP A 47 -1.84 11.63 1.21
N HIS A 48 -2.20 10.36 1.43
CA HIS A 48 -1.47 9.43 2.29
C HIS A 48 -0.05 9.12 1.79
N LEU A 49 0.20 9.20 0.48
CA LEU A 49 1.53 8.95 -0.10
C LEU A 49 2.50 10.14 0.05
N VAL A 50 1.97 11.35 0.20
CA VAL A 50 2.76 12.60 0.15
C VAL A 50 2.79 13.34 1.48
N THR A 51 1.87 13.03 2.38
CA THR A 51 1.76 13.69 3.68
C THR A 51 2.79 13.11 4.65
N PRO A 52 3.71 13.93 5.17
CA PRO A 52 4.66 13.51 6.20
C PRO A 52 3.95 13.05 7.49
N GLU A 53 4.53 12.08 8.22
CA GLU A 53 3.91 11.54 9.44
C GLU A 53 3.66 12.61 10.52
N ASP A 54 4.54 13.62 10.61
CA ASP A 54 4.43 14.76 11.53
C ASP A 54 3.33 15.74 11.16
N ALA A 55 2.87 15.74 9.90
CA ALA A 55 1.76 16.55 9.44
C ALA A 55 0.38 15.88 9.64
N ILE A 56 0.34 14.61 10.07
CA ILE A 56 -0.91 13.86 10.29
C ILE A 56 -1.50 14.21 11.67
N PRO A 57 -2.77 14.65 11.75
CA PRO A 57 -3.46 14.83 13.02
C PRO A 57 -3.53 13.53 13.83
N ASP A 58 -3.37 13.59 15.16
CA ASP A 58 -3.38 12.39 16.02
C ASP A 58 -4.64 11.53 15.87
N VAL A 59 -5.79 12.16 15.61
CA VAL A 59 -7.06 11.47 15.37
C VAL A 59 -7.05 10.60 14.11
N ASP A 60 -6.25 10.97 13.12
CA ASP A 60 -6.13 10.26 11.84
C ASP A 60 -5.04 9.17 11.88
N LYS A 61 -4.04 9.28 12.76
CA LYS A 61 -2.90 8.34 12.84
C LYS A 61 -3.32 6.87 12.99
N VAL A 62 -4.36 6.59 13.77
CA VAL A 62 -4.85 5.20 13.96
C VAL A 62 -5.39 4.62 12.65
N GLN A 63 -6.11 5.43 11.88
CA GLN A 63 -6.67 5.04 10.61
C GLN A 63 -5.57 4.87 9.55
N TRP A 64 -4.60 5.79 9.53
CA TRP A 64 -3.47 5.74 8.62
C TRP A 64 -2.64 4.46 8.84
N LYS A 65 -2.35 4.11 10.09
CA LYS A 65 -1.69 2.84 10.45
C LYS A 65 -2.46 1.60 9.99
N LYS A 66 -3.79 1.65 9.99
CA LYS A 66 -4.62 0.55 9.49
C LYS A 66 -4.47 0.40 7.96
N ILE A 67 -4.46 1.52 7.24
CA ILE A 67 -4.25 1.55 5.78
C ILE A 67 -2.84 1.04 5.45
N ASP A 68 -1.82 1.46 6.21
CA ASP A 68 -0.44 0.96 6.06
C ASP A 68 -0.36 -0.56 6.24
N ALA A 69 -0.98 -1.09 7.29
CA ALA A 69 -1.00 -2.53 7.54
C ALA A 69 -1.69 -3.31 6.40
N GLN A 70 -2.78 -2.76 5.84
CA GLN A 70 -3.47 -3.33 4.68
C GLN A 70 -2.59 -3.30 3.44
N LEU A 71 -1.94 -2.16 3.17
CA LEU A 71 -1.01 -2.02 2.06
C LEU A 71 0.14 -3.03 2.21
N CYS A 72 0.78 -3.14 3.38
CA CYS A 72 1.83 -4.12 3.63
C CYS A 72 1.39 -5.56 3.30
N SER A 73 0.16 -5.94 3.68
CA SER A 73 -0.39 -7.26 3.33
C SER A 73 -0.53 -7.44 1.82
N VAL A 74 -1.02 -6.41 1.11
CA VAL A 74 -1.17 -6.41 -0.35
C VAL A 74 0.19 -6.50 -1.05
N LEU A 75 1.16 -5.71 -0.62
CA LEU A 75 2.50 -5.70 -1.17
C LEU A 75 3.19 -7.04 -0.93
N TRP A 76 3.07 -7.63 0.26
CA TRP A 76 3.65 -8.93 0.58
C TRP A 76 3.15 -10.04 -0.37
N GLN A 77 1.87 -10.01 -0.76
CA GLN A 77 1.32 -10.95 -1.74
C GLN A 77 1.74 -10.64 -3.19
N SER A 78 2.05 -9.38 -3.46
CA SER A 78 2.34 -8.85 -4.79
C SER A 78 3.83 -8.67 -5.07
N VAL A 79 4.72 -9.23 -4.25
CA VAL A 79 6.18 -9.20 -4.46
C VAL A 79 6.67 -10.59 -4.90
N ASP A 80 7.48 -10.65 -5.96
CA ASP A 80 8.07 -11.91 -6.37
C ASP A 80 9.05 -12.41 -5.30
N PRO A 81 8.97 -13.69 -4.88
CA PRO A 81 9.89 -14.24 -3.88
C PRO A 81 11.38 -14.09 -4.23
N LYS A 82 11.72 -13.96 -5.52
CA LYS A 82 13.09 -13.67 -5.99
C LYS A 82 13.60 -12.32 -5.49
N ILE A 83 12.72 -11.33 -5.28
CA ILE A 83 13.10 -10.04 -4.70
C ILE A 83 13.48 -10.19 -3.22
N PHE A 84 12.86 -11.12 -2.48
CA PHE A 84 13.24 -11.37 -1.08
C PHE A 84 14.69 -11.82 -0.95
N HIS A 85 15.23 -12.54 -1.94
CA HIS A 85 16.65 -12.89 -1.94
C HIS A 85 17.56 -11.66 -2.00
N HIS A 86 17.16 -10.60 -2.70
CA HIS A 86 17.89 -9.32 -2.74
C HIS A 86 17.67 -8.50 -1.44
N LEU A 87 16.48 -8.59 -0.83
CA LEU A 87 16.18 -7.90 0.43
C LEU A 87 16.83 -8.56 1.67
N ARG A 88 17.34 -9.79 1.55
CA ARG A 88 18.02 -10.52 2.64
C ARG A 88 19.20 -9.72 3.24
N ALA A 89 19.88 -8.92 2.43
CA ALA A 89 20.99 -8.07 2.87
C ALA A 89 20.56 -6.96 3.85
N TYR A 90 19.30 -6.54 3.83
CA TYR A 90 18.76 -5.47 4.69
C TYR A 90 18.06 -6.02 5.94
N LYS A 91 17.80 -7.33 5.99
CA LYS A 91 17.09 -8.00 7.10
C LYS A 91 17.94 -8.12 8.38
N THR A 92 19.25 -7.91 8.31
CA THR A 92 20.15 -7.92 9.47
C THR A 92 20.21 -6.58 10.22
N LEU A 93 19.44 -5.57 9.80
CA LEU A 93 19.43 -4.23 10.41
C LEU A 93 18.13 -3.89 11.16
N LEU A 94 17.27 -4.89 11.39
CA LEU A 94 16.09 -4.84 12.27
C LEU A 94 16.28 -5.87 13.39
#